data_AF-A0A9W5N698-F1
#
_entry.id   AF-A0A9W5N698-F1
#
_cell.length_a   1.000
_cell.length_b   1.000
_cell.length_c   1.000
_cell.angle_alpha   90.00
_cell.angle_beta   90.00
_cell.angle_gamma   90.00
#
_symmetry.space_group_name_H-M   'P 1'
#
loop_
_entity.id
_entity.type
_entity.pdbx_description
1 polymer ?
#
loop_
_entity_poly.entity_id
_entity_poly.type
_entity_poly.pdbx_seq_one_letter_code
_entity_poly.pdbx_strand_id
1 'polypeptide(L)' 'MIFALLVVIITTKFHFMDEGMTSAELIRMLKKLGWLHVRTRGSHHIFEKEGEANPVVVPHPTKDLAPGTLHKILKQLGEK' A
#
# COMPACT_ATOMS: atom_id res chain seq x y z
N MET A 1 -25.24 -13.05 6.43
CA MET A 1 -25.43 -11.61 6.10
C MET A 1 -24.19 -10.76 6.45
N ILE A 2 -23.54 -10.98 7.60
CA ILE A 2 -22.32 -10.23 8.00
C ILE A 2 -21.13 -10.47 7.04
N PHE A 3 -20.90 -11.72 6.60
CA PHE A 3 -19.85 -12.05 5.63
C PHE A 3 -20.00 -11.32 4.28
N ALA A 4 -21.22 -11.18 3.78
CA ALA A 4 -21.48 -10.48 2.52
C ALA A 4 -21.23 -8.97 2.65
N LEU A 5 -21.59 -8.37 3.78
CA LEU A 5 -21.33 -6.95 4.05
C LEU A 5 -19.82 -6.69 4.16
N LEU A 6 -19.06 -7.59 4.80
CA LEU A 6 -17.62 -7.47 4.92
C LEU A 6 -16.93 -7.56 3.54
N VAL A 7 -17.34 -8.51 2.70
CA VAL A 7 -16.81 -8.65 1.34
C VAL A 7 -17.15 -7.42 0.49
N VAL A 8 -18.36 -6.88 0.59
CA VAL A 8 -18.75 -5.65 -0.13
C VAL A 8 -17.96 -4.44 0.38
N ILE A 9 -17.71 -4.31 1.68
CA ILE A 9 -16.89 -3.22 2.24
C ILE A 9 -15.42 -3.35 1.79
N ILE A 10 -14.89 -4.58 1.73
CA ILE A 10 -13.52 -4.84 1.26
C ILE A 10 -13.39 -4.54 -0.23
N THR A 11 -14.30 -5.03 -1.08
CA THR A 11 -14.24 -4.81 -2.53
C THR A 11 -14.49 -3.36 -2.92
N THR A 12 -15.41 -2.67 -2.25
CA THR A 12 -15.67 -1.25 -2.51
C THR A 12 -14.54 -0.35 -2.02
N LYS A 13 -13.91 -0.64 -0.87
CA LYS A 13 -12.69 0.07 -0.43
C LYS A 13 -11.53 -0.14 -1.39
N PHE A 14 -11.36 -1.36 -1.89
CA PHE A 14 -10.29 -1.68 -2.83
C PHE A 14 -10.47 -0.92 -4.15
N HIS A 15 -11.70 -0.84 -4.67
CA HIS A 15 -12.00 -0.07 -5.86
C HIS A 15 -11.82 1.44 -5.65
N PHE A 16 -12.11 1.94 -4.44
CA PHE A 16 -11.87 3.35 -4.08
C PHE A 16 -10.39 3.71 -3.97
N MET A 17 -9.50 2.74 -3.70
CA MET A 17 -8.05 2.95 -3.64
C MET A 17 -7.41 3.12 -5.03
N ASP A 18 -8.10 2.80 -6.12
CA ASP A 18 -7.60 2.89 -7.51
C ASP A 18 -7.65 4.32 -8.09
N GLU A 19 -8.49 5.21 -7.55
CA GLU A 19 -8.68 6.59 -8.01
C GLU A 19 -7.73 7.55 -7.25
N GLY A 20 -6.49 7.71 -7.73
CA GLY A 20 -5.63 8.87 -7.39
C GLY A 20 -4.96 8.85 -6.01
N MET A 21 -4.49 7.69 -5.53
CA MET A 21 -3.73 7.63 -4.27
C MET A 21 -2.34 8.28 -4.43
N THR A 22 -2.05 9.23 -3.54
CA THR A 22 -0.73 9.88 -3.49
C THR A 22 0.30 8.99 -2.80
N SER A 23 1.58 9.13 -3.17
CA SER A 23 2.67 8.41 -2.47
C SER A 23 2.69 8.69 -0.95
N ALA A 24 2.27 9.89 -0.53
CA ALA A 24 2.19 10.27 0.87
C ALA A 24 1.10 9.49 1.63
N GLU A 25 -0.05 9.25 1.01
CA GLU A 25 -1.13 8.46 1.62
C GLU A 25 -0.74 7.00 1.76
N LEU A 26 -0.08 6.44 0.74
CA LEU A 26 0.43 5.07 0.79
C LEU A 26 1.44 4.91 1.94
N ILE A 27 2.38 5.86 2.09
CA ILE A 27 3.34 5.86 3.19
C ILE A 27 2.64 5.96 4.55
N ARG A 28 1.59 6.78 4.68
CA ARG A 28 0.80 6.87 5.92
C ARG A 28 0.11 5.55 6.25
N MET A 29 -0.44 4.87 5.24
CA MET A 29 -1.07 3.55 5.40
C MET A 29 -0.04 2.51 5.85
N LEU A 30 1.11 2.44 5.18
CA LEU A 30 2.21 1.54 5.54
C LEU A 30 2.64 1.74 7.00
N LYS A 31 2.85 2.99 7.42
CA LYS A 31 3.18 3.30 8.82
C LYS A 31 2.11 2.84 9.81
N LYS A 32 0.83 3.01 9.49
CA LYS A 32 -0.29 2.51 10.33
C LYS A 32 -0.33 0.98 10.43
N LEU A 33 0.10 0.29 9.37
CA LEU A 33 0.21 -1.16 9.32
C LEU A 33 1.48 -1.70 10.01
N GLY A 34 2.31 -0.82 10.58
CA GLY A 34 3.55 -1.17 11.28
C GLY A 34 4.77 -1.30 10.38
N TRP A 35 4.71 -0.81 9.15
CA TRP A 35 5.88 -0.77 8.28
C TRP A 35 6.79 0.41 8.63
N LEU A 36 8.07 0.11 8.82
CA LEU A 36 9.11 1.05 9.19
C LEU A 36 9.96 1.41 7.98
N HIS A 37 10.29 2.68 7.83
CA HIS A 37 11.18 3.13 6.77
C HIS A 37 12.63 2.81 7.13
N VAL A 38 13.30 2.00 6.31
CA VAL A 38 14.67 1.53 6.57
C VAL A 38 15.70 2.34 5.82
N ARG A 39 15.46 2.57 4.52
CA ARG A 39 16.41 3.28 3.67
C ARG A 39 15.73 3.94 2.49
N THR A 40 16.33 5.02 1.99
CA THR A 40 15.92 5.69 0.76
C THR A 40 17.07 5.67 -0.23
N ARG A 41 16.80 5.32 -1.49
CA ARG A 41 17.76 5.52 -2.59
C ARG A 41 17.09 6.32 -3.70
N GLY A 42 17.43 7.61 -3.78
CA GLY A 42 16.78 8.53 -4.73
C GLY A 42 15.29 8.63 -4.43
N SER A 43 14.45 8.35 -5.43
CA SER A 43 12.99 8.33 -5.27
C SER A 43 12.42 7.02 -4.72
N HIS A 44 13.24 6.02 -4.38
CA HIS A 44 12.75 4.72 -3.91
C HIS A 44 12.90 4.63 -2.38
N HIS A 45 11.77 4.71 -1.68
CA HIS A 45 11.68 4.56 -0.23
C HIS A 45 11.41 3.10 0.10
N ILE A 46 12.26 2.50 0.94
CA ILE A 46 12.17 1.09 1.30
C ILE A 46 11.60 0.97 2.71
N PHE A 47 10.56 0.16 2.84
CA PHE A 47 9.86 -0.13 4.07
C PHE A 47 10.00 -1.61 4.42
N GLU A 48 10.25 -1.90 5.69
CA GLU A 48 10.32 -3.25 6.23
C GLU A 48 9.40 -3.35 7.44
N LYS A 49 8.88 -4.55 7.69
CA LYS A 49 8.04 -4.85 8.85
C LYS A 49 8.54 -6.13 9.49
N GLU A 50 8.63 -6.13 10.81
CA GLU A 50 9.00 -7.32 11.57
C GLU A 50 7.95 -8.42 11.35
N GLY A 51 8.40 -9.59 10.89
CA GLY A 51 7.54 -10.72 10.53
C GLY A 51 7.18 -10.82 9.05
N GLU A 52 7.50 -9.81 8.23
CA GLU A 52 7.36 -9.88 6.77
C GLU A 52 8.71 -10.15 6.11
N ALA A 53 8.77 -11.14 5.22
CA ALA A 53 10.02 -11.55 4.58
C ALA A 53 10.49 -10.56 3.49
N ASN A 54 9.56 -9.79 2.91
CA ASN A 54 9.83 -8.96 1.73
C ASN A 54 9.71 -7.47 2.06
N PRO A 55 10.77 -6.66 1.82
CA PRO A 55 10.68 -5.21 1.90
C PRO A 55 9.78 -4.66 0.79
N VAL A 56 9.02 -3.61 1.11
CA VAL A 56 8.17 -2.89 0.16
C VAL A 56 8.86 -1.62 -0.32
N VAL A 57 8.83 -1.40 -1.62
CA VAL A 57 9.44 -0.23 -2.25
C VAL A 57 8.36 0.72 -2.73
N VAL A 58 8.37 1.95 -2.22
CA VAL A 58 7.45 3.01 -2.61
C VAL A 58 8.20 4.11 -3.36
N PRO A 59 7.79 4.44 -4.60
CA PRO A 59 8.33 5.61 -5.29
C PRO A 59 7.77 6.90 -4.67
N HIS A 60 8.65 7.73 -4.14
CA HIS A 60 8.35 9.03 -3.54
C HIS A 60 9.47 10.03 -3.87
N PRO A 61 9.17 11.30 -4.22
CA PRO A 61 7.85 11.93 -4.25
C PRO A 61 7.12 11.70 -5.58
N THR A 62 5.91 11.14 -5.49
CA THR A 62 5.01 10.97 -6.65
C THR A 62 3.61 11.43 -6.26
N LYS A 63 3.03 12.34 -7.06
CA LYS A 63 1.69 12.89 -6.81
C LYS A 63 0.61 11.84 -7.07
N ASP A 64 0.68 11.13 -8.18
CA ASP A 64 -0.24 10.05 -8.51
C ASP A 64 0.54 8.75 -8.71
N LEU A 65 0.29 7.76 -7.86
CA LEU A 65 0.78 6.41 -8.12
C LEU A 65 -0.08 5.78 -9.20
N ALA A 66 0.55 5.27 -10.26
CA ALA A 66 -0.17 4.50 -11.26
C ALA A 66 -0.89 3.32 -10.57
N PRO A 67 -2.15 3.03 -10.92
CA PRO A 67 -2.96 2.02 -10.25
C PRO A 67 -2.31 0.63 -10.29
N GLY A 68 -1.63 0.29 -11.40
CA GLY A 68 -0.86 -0.96 -11.50
C GLY A 68 0.33 -1.04 -10.53
N THR A 69 0.95 0.09 -10.17
CA THR A 69 2.02 0.14 -9.15
C THR A 69 1.44 -0.03 -7.76
N LEU A 70 0.32 0.66 -7.47
CA LEU A 70 -0.37 0.53 -6.20
C LEU A 70 -0.84 -0.91 -5.98
N HIS A 71 -1.49 -1.53 -6.98
CA HIS A 71 -1.96 -2.91 -6.89
C HIS A 71 -0.81 -3.91 -6.66
N LYS A 72 0.35 -3.70 -7.30
CA LYS A 72 1.54 -4.52 -7.03
C LYS A 72 2.01 -4.40 -5.58
N ILE A 73 2.02 -3.18 -5.03
CA ILE A 73 2.40 -2.93 -3.64
C ILE A 73 1.37 -3.56 -2.70
N LEU A 74 0.07 -3.36 -2.91
CA LEU A 74 -0.99 -3.97 -2.09
C LEU A 74 -0.92 -5.50 -2.10
N LYS A 75 -0.64 -6.10 -3.26
CA LYS A 75 -0.42 -7.54 -3.38
C LYS A 75 0.80 -8.01 -2.58
N GLN A 76 1.86 -7.21 -2.51
CA GLN A 76 3.02 -7.49 -1.66
C GLN A 76 2.70 -7.36 -0.17
N LEU A 77 1.74 -6.49 0.20
CA LEU A 77 1.26 -6.33 1.58
C LEU A 77 0.30 -7.44 2.05
N GLY A 78 0.02 -8.43 1.19
CA GLY A 78 -0.82 -9.57 1.52
C GLY A 78 -2.31 -9.38 1.20
N GLU A 79 -2.71 -8.29 0.53
CA GLU A 79 -4.06 -8.20 -0.02
C GLU A 79 -4.16 -9.13 -1.25
N LYS A 80 -4.95 -10.21 -1.10
CA LYS A 80 -5.36 -11.11 -2.19
C LYS A 80 -6.69 -10.68 -2.77
#